data_AF-A0A7J7T2A4-F1
#
_entry.id   AF-A0A7J7T2A4-F1
#
_cell.length_a   1.000
_cell.length_b   1.000
_cell.length_c   1.000
_cell.angle_alpha   90.00
_cell.angle_beta   90.00
_cell.angle_gamma   90.00
#
_symmetry.space_group_name_H-M   'P 1'
#
loop_
_entity.id
_entity.type
_entity.pdbx_description
1 polymer ?
#
loop_
_entity_poly.entity_id
_entity_poly.type
_entity_poly.pdbx_seq_one_letter_code
_entity_poly.pdbx_strand_id
1 'polypeptide(L)'
;MATNLRTTTFNSCPSSTETDDEGVQGTCEDASICKRFAVSIGYWDDPYLQHFVRLCKERKAPEINRGYFARVQGISQLIKAFLQKTKCHCQILNLGAGMDTTFWILKDQDLLPDKYFEVDFPLIVTRKVHSIRLPTLLVTECVLVYMTPEQSANLIRWAASSFETAMFISYEQVNMDDRFGQIMIENLRRRQCDLAGVEPCKSLESQKERFLSNGWETASAMNMMELYSRLPQAEVSRIESLEFLDELELLEQLMTHYCLCWATRGGSKLGLSEVTC
;
A
#
# COMPACT_ATOMS: atom_id res chain seq x y z
N MET A 1 35.24 -41.39 34.84
CA MET A 1 35.76 -40.24 34.05
C MET A 1 35.03 -40.21 32.72
N ALA A 2 34.78 -39.02 32.17
CA ALA A 2 33.98 -38.68 30.98
C ALA A 2 32.47 -38.58 31.22
N THR A 3 31.71 -37.56 30.80
CA THR A 3 31.90 -36.11 30.61
C THR A 3 30.50 -35.58 30.27
N ASN A 4 30.18 -34.38 30.77
CA ASN A 4 28.91 -33.67 30.56
C ASN A 4 28.55 -33.50 29.08
N LEU A 5 27.29 -33.77 28.73
CA LEU A 5 26.61 -33.13 27.60
C LEU A 5 25.40 -32.38 28.18
N ARG A 6 25.52 -31.04 28.17
CA ARG A 6 24.47 -30.11 28.54
C ARG A 6 23.34 -30.18 27.50
N THR A 7 22.14 -30.51 27.96
CA THR A 7 20.89 -30.23 27.24
C THR A 7 20.69 -28.71 27.24
N THR A 8 20.89 -28.06 26.09
CA THR A 8 20.44 -26.68 25.88
C THR A 8 18.95 -26.73 25.57
N THR A 9 18.14 -26.43 26.58
CA THR A 9 16.76 -25.98 26.42
C THR A 9 16.76 -24.72 25.57
N PHE A 10 16.07 -24.76 24.44
CA PHE A 10 15.70 -23.55 23.69
C PHE A 10 14.81 -22.71 24.62
N ASN A 11 15.38 -21.65 25.20
CA ASN A 11 14.60 -20.59 25.81
C ASN A 11 13.86 -19.87 24.67
N SER A 12 12.57 -20.12 24.54
CA SER A 12 11.63 -19.28 23.81
C SER A 12 11.67 -17.87 24.39
N CYS A 13 11.97 -16.88 23.55
CA CYS A 13 11.77 -15.47 23.87
C CYS A 13 10.26 -15.20 24.02
N PRO A 14 9.79 -14.41 24.99
CA PRO A 14 8.36 -14.28 25.26
C PRO A 14 7.63 -13.34 24.28
N SER A 15 6.66 -13.89 23.54
CA SER A 15 5.26 -13.47 23.41
C SER A 15 4.84 -12.01 23.12
N SER A 16 5.67 -11.12 22.56
CA SER A 16 5.21 -9.80 22.10
C SER A 16 5.04 -9.66 20.59
N THR A 17 5.73 -10.48 19.80
CA THR A 17 5.71 -10.39 18.33
C THR A 17 4.51 -11.08 17.69
N GLU A 18 4.01 -12.17 18.28
CA GLU A 18 2.89 -12.95 17.71
C GLU A 18 1.56 -12.19 17.78
N THR A 19 1.32 -11.43 18.86
CA THR A 19 0.09 -10.64 19.02
C THR A 19 0.03 -9.44 18.10
N ASP A 20 1.19 -8.82 17.83
CA ASP A 20 1.28 -7.69 16.90
C ASP A 20 1.10 -8.18 15.44
N ASP A 21 1.65 -9.35 15.11
CA ASP A 21 1.46 -9.97 13.79
C ASP A 21 -0.01 -10.36 13.52
N GLU A 22 -0.74 -10.88 14.52
CA GLU A 22 -2.18 -11.18 14.39
C GLU A 22 -3.01 -9.91 14.10
N GLY A 23 -2.74 -8.83 14.83
CA GLY A 23 -3.39 -7.54 14.63
C GLY A 23 -3.11 -6.94 13.25
N VAL A 24 -1.86 -7.02 12.80
CA VAL A 24 -1.45 -6.60 11.44
C VAL A 24 -2.13 -7.47 10.38
N GLN A 25 -2.19 -8.79 10.55
CA GLN A 25 -2.88 -9.68 9.61
C GLN A 25 -4.38 -9.38 9.51
N GLY A 26 -5.03 -9.01 10.62
CA GLY A 26 -6.44 -8.57 10.63
C GLY A 26 -6.74 -7.36 9.75
N THR A 27 -5.74 -6.51 9.49
CA THR A 27 -5.91 -5.33 8.62
C THR A 27 -6.21 -5.69 7.17
N CYS A 28 -5.76 -6.86 6.71
CA CYS A 28 -6.08 -7.39 5.39
C CYS A 28 -7.59 -7.64 5.24
N GLU A 29 -8.21 -8.23 6.26
CA GLU A 29 -9.66 -8.45 6.28
C GLU A 29 -10.43 -7.12 6.29
N ASP A 30 -10.03 -6.18 7.14
CA ASP A 30 -10.64 -4.84 7.22
C ASP A 30 -10.59 -4.10 5.88
N ALA A 31 -9.42 -4.05 5.25
CA ALA A 31 -9.23 -3.38 3.96
C ALA A 31 -10.08 -4.03 2.86
N SER A 32 -10.09 -5.36 2.81
CA SER A 32 -10.82 -6.10 1.80
C SER A 32 -12.34 -5.97 1.97
N ILE A 33 -12.84 -5.92 3.21
CA ILE A 33 -14.26 -5.68 3.50
C ILE A 33 -14.65 -4.28 3.02
N CYS A 34 -13.84 -3.25 3.30
CA CYS A 34 -14.12 -1.88 2.87
C CYS A 34 -14.10 -1.76 1.34
N LYS A 35 -13.10 -2.36 0.69
CA LYS A 35 -13.02 -2.42 -0.79
C LYS A 35 -14.26 -3.11 -1.37
N ARG A 36 -14.66 -4.28 -0.86
CA ARG A 36 -15.84 -5.01 -1.37
C ARG A 36 -17.14 -4.25 -1.15
N PHE A 37 -17.27 -3.58 -0.01
CA PHE A 37 -18.45 -2.76 0.27
C PHE A 37 -18.57 -1.60 -0.73
N ALA A 38 -17.48 -0.85 -0.97
CA ALA A 38 -17.46 0.24 -1.93
C ALA A 38 -17.74 -0.23 -3.38
N VAL A 39 -17.19 -1.37 -3.80
CA VAL A 39 -17.53 -2.02 -5.09
C VAL A 39 -19.02 -2.31 -5.20
N SER A 40 -19.64 -2.83 -4.13
CA SER A 40 -21.07 -3.17 -4.15
C SER A 40 -22.00 -1.95 -4.30
N ILE A 41 -21.51 -0.75 -3.98
CA ILE A 41 -22.21 0.53 -4.17
C ILE A 41 -21.93 1.13 -5.55
N GLY A 42 -20.91 0.63 -6.27
CA GLY A 42 -20.54 1.09 -7.60
C GLY A 42 -19.44 2.16 -7.62
N TYR A 43 -18.62 2.26 -6.56
CA TYR A 43 -17.48 3.19 -6.57
C TYR A 43 -16.47 2.83 -7.68
N TRP A 44 -16.19 1.55 -7.90
CA TRP A 44 -15.47 1.04 -9.07
C TRP A 44 -15.91 -0.40 -9.38
N ASP A 45 -15.56 -0.88 -10.57
CA ASP A 45 -15.86 -2.23 -11.01
C ASP A 45 -14.74 -3.20 -10.62
N ASP A 46 -15.09 -4.23 -9.84
CA ASP A 46 -14.22 -5.34 -9.50
C ASP A 46 -15.06 -6.63 -9.39
N PRO A 47 -15.10 -7.46 -10.44
CA PRO A 47 -15.86 -8.71 -10.42
C PRO A 47 -15.18 -9.82 -9.62
N TYR A 48 -13.95 -9.61 -9.14
CA TYR A 48 -13.10 -10.63 -8.55
C TYR A 48 -13.16 -10.63 -7.02
N LEU A 49 -13.25 -9.44 -6.41
CA LEU A 49 -13.17 -9.28 -4.96
C LEU A 49 -14.25 -10.07 -4.19
N GLN A 50 -15.38 -10.32 -4.85
CA GLN A 50 -16.46 -11.15 -4.31
C GLN A 50 -16.07 -12.60 -4.00
N HIS A 51 -15.01 -13.11 -4.63
CA HIS A 51 -14.50 -14.46 -4.43
C HIS A 51 -13.59 -14.60 -3.20
N PHE A 52 -13.05 -13.48 -2.70
CA PHE A 52 -12.06 -13.48 -1.62
C PHE A 52 -12.66 -13.13 -0.26
N VAL A 53 -13.53 -12.12 -0.20
CA VAL A 53 -14.01 -11.56 1.08
C VAL A 53 -15.50 -11.41 1.03
N ARG A 54 -16.28 -11.80 2.04
CA ARG A 54 -17.76 -11.71 2.02
C ARG A 54 -18.27 -10.27 2.01
N LEU A 55 -19.46 -10.05 1.44
CA LEU A 55 -20.09 -8.73 1.48
C LEU A 55 -20.55 -8.44 2.92
N CYS A 56 -20.02 -7.37 3.50
CA CYS A 56 -20.45 -6.91 4.81
C CYS A 56 -21.88 -6.34 4.74
N LYS A 57 -22.68 -6.59 5.78
CA LYS A 57 -24.05 -6.07 5.90
C LYS A 57 -24.08 -4.68 6.54
N GLU A 58 -23.08 -4.35 7.33
CA GLU A 58 -22.97 -3.04 7.98
C GLU A 58 -22.46 -2.02 6.98
N ARG A 59 -23.12 -0.86 6.96
CA ARG A 59 -22.71 0.23 6.07
C ARG A 59 -21.37 0.80 6.54
N LYS A 60 -20.51 1.13 5.58
CA LYS A 60 -19.34 1.99 5.79
C LYS A 60 -19.74 3.43 5.53
N ALA A 61 -19.15 4.36 6.28
CA ALA A 61 -19.44 5.78 6.14
C ALA A 61 -18.98 6.28 4.75
N PRO A 62 -19.70 7.23 4.10
CA PRO A 62 -19.41 7.65 2.73
C PRO A 62 -17.98 8.17 2.53
N GLU A 63 -17.42 8.86 3.53
CA GLU A 63 -16.04 9.35 3.51
C GLU A 63 -15.01 8.23 3.49
N ILE A 64 -15.31 7.07 4.10
CA ILE A 64 -14.48 5.87 4.01
C ILE A 64 -14.52 5.31 2.59
N ASN A 65 -15.70 5.20 1.98
CA ASN A 65 -15.83 4.67 0.61
C ASN A 65 -15.15 5.60 -0.40
N ARG A 66 -15.30 6.92 -0.28
CA ARG A 66 -14.59 7.92 -1.08
C ARG A 66 -13.08 7.84 -0.87
N GLY A 67 -12.62 7.62 0.37
CA GLY A 67 -11.23 7.33 0.73
C GLY A 67 -10.65 6.14 -0.04
N TYR A 68 -11.34 5.00 0.01
CA TYR A 68 -10.92 3.80 -0.72
C TYR A 68 -10.97 3.98 -2.23
N PHE A 69 -11.96 4.71 -2.76
CA PHE A 69 -11.99 5.03 -4.19
C PHE A 69 -10.76 5.84 -4.62
N ALA A 70 -10.43 6.92 -3.92
CA ALA A 70 -9.25 7.74 -4.23
C ALA A 70 -7.95 6.92 -4.13
N ARG A 71 -7.84 6.07 -3.11
CA ARG A 71 -6.73 5.12 -2.92
C ARG A 71 -6.56 4.19 -4.12
N VAL A 72 -7.63 3.50 -4.52
CA VAL A 72 -7.61 2.55 -5.65
C VAL A 72 -7.32 3.26 -6.97
N GLN A 73 -7.94 4.42 -7.21
CA GLN A 73 -7.71 5.20 -8.43
C GLN A 73 -6.27 5.70 -8.52
N GLY A 74 -5.72 6.25 -7.44
CA GLY A 74 -4.35 6.77 -7.42
C GLY A 74 -3.31 5.71 -7.76
N ILE A 75 -3.40 4.55 -7.09
CA ILE A 75 -2.50 3.42 -7.32
C ILE A 75 -2.68 2.87 -8.75
N SER A 76 -3.93 2.70 -9.21
CA SER A 76 -4.25 2.24 -10.55
C SER A 76 -3.66 3.15 -11.65
N GLN A 77 -3.75 4.47 -11.48
CA GLN A 77 -3.18 5.43 -12.42
C GLN A 77 -1.65 5.31 -12.51
N LEU A 78 -0.95 5.21 -11.38
CA LEU A 78 0.50 5.05 -11.36
C LEU A 78 0.94 3.70 -11.95
N ILE A 79 0.23 2.61 -11.65
CA ILE A 79 0.47 1.29 -12.27
C ILE A 79 0.33 1.39 -13.79
N LYS A 80 -0.77 1.99 -14.28
CA LYS A 80 -1.03 2.16 -15.72
C LYS A 80 0.01 3.05 -16.39
N ALA A 81 0.44 4.13 -15.74
CA ALA A 81 1.50 5.00 -16.26
C ALA A 81 2.83 4.25 -16.39
N PHE A 82 3.20 3.44 -15.39
CA PHE A 82 4.40 2.60 -15.46
C PHE A 82 4.31 1.55 -16.57
N LEU A 83 3.17 0.84 -16.68
CA LEU A 83 2.90 -0.13 -17.75
C LEU A 83 3.00 0.53 -19.13
N GLN A 84 2.47 1.75 -19.29
CA GLN A 84 2.54 2.50 -20.53
C GLN A 84 3.99 2.87 -20.90
N LYS A 85 4.77 3.40 -19.95
CA LYS A 85 6.18 3.75 -20.17
C LYS A 85 7.05 2.53 -20.50
N THR A 86 6.71 1.37 -19.94
CA THR A 86 7.43 0.10 -20.17
C THR A 86 6.86 -0.73 -21.32
N LYS A 87 5.73 -0.32 -21.91
CA LYS A 87 4.96 -1.09 -22.90
C LYS A 87 4.64 -2.51 -22.41
N CYS A 88 4.30 -2.62 -21.14
CA CYS A 88 4.06 -3.88 -20.41
C CYS A 88 5.27 -4.83 -20.33
N HIS A 89 6.45 -4.45 -20.87
CA HIS A 89 7.68 -5.24 -20.76
C HIS A 89 8.38 -4.97 -19.43
N CYS A 90 7.75 -5.44 -18.36
CA CYS A 90 8.14 -5.15 -17.00
C CYS A 90 7.66 -6.23 -16.03
N GLN A 91 7.96 -6.02 -14.76
CA GLN A 91 7.44 -6.82 -13.66
C GLN A 91 6.71 -5.93 -12.66
N ILE A 92 5.70 -6.49 -12.01
CA ILE A 92 5.05 -5.87 -10.85
C ILE A 92 5.27 -6.79 -9.64
N LEU A 93 5.68 -6.20 -8.52
CA LEU A 93 5.85 -6.86 -7.23
C LEU A 93 4.99 -6.13 -6.18
N ASN A 94 3.84 -6.73 -5.85
CA ASN A 94 2.94 -6.24 -4.82
C ASN A 94 3.33 -6.86 -3.47
N LEU A 95 3.77 -6.03 -2.53
CA LEU A 95 4.29 -6.42 -1.22
C LEU A 95 3.22 -6.15 -0.16
N GLY A 96 2.81 -7.18 0.58
CA GLY A 96 1.63 -7.15 1.46
C GLY A 96 0.34 -7.07 0.65
N ALA A 97 0.23 -7.92 -0.39
CA ALA A 97 -0.84 -7.83 -1.38
C ALA A 97 -2.23 -8.18 -0.79
N GLY A 98 -2.30 -8.96 0.30
CA GLY A 98 -3.57 -9.36 0.89
C GLY A 98 -4.49 -10.06 -0.11
N MET A 99 -5.71 -9.54 -0.27
CA MET A 99 -6.72 -10.05 -1.21
C MET A 99 -6.84 -9.17 -2.47
N ASP A 100 -5.73 -8.55 -2.90
CA ASP A 100 -5.70 -7.70 -4.07
C ASP A 100 -6.12 -8.44 -5.35
N THR A 101 -6.80 -7.72 -6.24
CA THR A 101 -7.41 -8.25 -7.46
C THR A 101 -6.79 -7.66 -8.73
N THR A 102 -5.73 -6.84 -8.59
CA THR A 102 -5.14 -6.07 -9.68
C THR A 102 -4.67 -6.95 -10.83
N PHE A 103 -4.14 -8.15 -10.56
CA PHE A 103 -3.73 -9.08 -11.61
C PHE A 103 -4.87 -9.38 -12.60
N TRP A 104 -6.05 -9.75 -12.10
CA TRP A 104 -7.19 -10.09 -12.95
C TRP A 104 -7.77 -8.86 -13.64
N ILE A 105 -7.82 -7.72 -12.96
CA ILE A 105 -8.26 -6.44 -13.54
C ILE A 105 -7.36 -6.04 -14.72
N LEU A 106 -6.03 -6.13 -14.56
CA LEU A 106 -5.07 -5.85 -15.63
C LEU A 106 -5.21 -6.85 -16.79
N LYS A 107 -5.49 -8.12 -16.49
CA LYS A 107 -5.75 -9.15 -17.50
C LYS A 107 -6.97 -8.84 -18.35
N ASP A 108 -8.06 -8.39 -17.76
CA ASP A 108 -9.26 -8.02 -18.50
C ASP A 108 -9.07 -6.75 -19.36
N GLN A 109 -8.14 -5.87 -18.95
CA GLN A 109 -7.80 -4.65 -19.67
C GLN A 109 -6.71 -4.85 -20.73
N ASP A 110 -6.19 -6.08 -20.91
CA ASP A 110 -5.06 -6.40 -21.80
C ASP A 110 -3.77 -5.61 -21.45
N LEU A 111 -3.55 -5.40 -20.15
CA LEU A 111 -2.43 -4.62 -19.58
C LEU A 111 -1.50 -5.46 -18.70
N LEU A 112 -1.44 -6.78 -18.91
CA LEU A 112 -0.58 -7.63 -18.09
C LEU A 112 0.91 -7.32 -18.31
N PRO A 113 1.71 -7.20 -17.22
CA PRO A 113 3.16 -7.20 -17.32
C PRO A 113 3.68 -8.60 -17.70
N ASP A 114 4.97 -8.72 -18.03
CA ASP A 114 5.59 -10.02 -18.28
C ASP A 114 5.45 -10.97 -17.08
N LYS A 115 5.54 -10.41 -15.86
CA LYS A 115 5.29 -11.14 -14.61
C LYS A 115 4.66 -10.24 -13.55
N TYR A 116 3.68 -10.79 -12.84
CA TYR A 116 3.09 -10.20 -11.65
C TYR A 116 3.40 -11.10 -10.46
N PHE A 117 3.94 -10.51 -9.39
CA PHE A 117 4.31 -11.20 -8.17
C PHE A 117 3.59 -10.56 -6.99
N GLU A 118 3.09 -11.41 -6.10
CA GLU A 118 2.55 -11.02 -4.81
C GLU A 118 3.42 -11.63 -3.73
N VAL A 119 3.63 -10.91 -2.63
CA VAL A 119 4.34 -11.37 -1.44
C VAL A 119 3.50 -11.01 -0.23
N ASP A 120 3.32 -11.96 0.68
CA ASP A 120 2.66 -11.78 1.97
C ASP A 120 3.28 -12.73 3.01
N PHE A 121 2.72 -12.80 4.22
CA PHE A 121 3.25 -13.64 5.30
C PHE A 121 3.40 -15.12 4.89
N PRO A 122 4.36 -15.88 5.49
CA PRO A 122 4.84 -17.20 5.04
C PRO A 122 3.81 -18.33 4.86
N LEU A 123 2.54 -18.13 5.20
CA LEU A 123 1.49 -19.04 4.77
C LEU A 123 1.34 -19.06 3.23
N ILE A 124 1.82 -18.02 2.53
CA ILE A 124 1.86 -17.95 1.07
C ILE A 124 3.21 -17.32 0.66
N VAL A 125 3.85 -17.92 -0.36
CA VAL A 125 5.07 -17.48 -1.07
C VAL A 125 6.41 -18.00 -0.55
N THR A 126 7.08 -18.80 -1.40
CA THR A 126 8.54 -19.04 -1.36
C THR A 126 9.19 -18.89 -2.74
N ARG A 127 10.39 -18.30 -2.72
CA ARG A 127 11.49 -18.29 -3.74
C ARG A 127 11.14 -17.87 -5.17
N LYS A 128 11.35 -16.60 -5.51
CA LYS A 128 11.55 -16.16 -6.92
C LYS A 128 12.30 -14.84 -7.15
N VAL A 129 13.24 -14.46 -6.29
CA VAL A 129 13.92 -13.13 -6.38
C VAL A 129 15.20 -13.15 -7.24
N HIS A 130 15.81 -14.31 -7.52
CA HIS A 130 17.19 -14.37 -8.00
C HIS A 130 17.44 -14.18 -9.52
N SER A 131 16.49 -13.64 -10.29
CA SER A 131 16.67 -13.44 -11.74
C SER A 131 15.77 -12.35 -12.32
N ILE A 132 16.01 -11.09 -11.94
CA ILE A 132 15.23 -9.95 -12.46
C ILE A 132 16.17 -8.93 -13.10
N ARG A 133 16.05 -8.74 -14.41
CA ARG A 133 16.71 -7.69 -15.21
C ARG A 133 15.70 -6.74 -15.88
N LEU A 134 14.41 -6.91 -15.61
CA LEU A 134 13.34 -6.12 -16.21
C LEU A 134 13.08 -4.87 -15.37
N PRO A 135 12.58 -3.78 -15.98
CA PRO A 135 11.96 -2.69 -15.24
C PRO A 135 10.94 -3.25 -14.26
N THR A 136 11.04 -2.87 -12.98
CA THR A 136 10.20 -3.45 -11.92
C THR A 136 9.45 -2.37 -11.17
N LEU A 137 8.12 -2.51 -11.10
CA LEU A 137 7.26 -1.70 -10.23
C LEU A 137 7.03 -2.45 -8.93
N LEU A 138 7.35 -1.82 -7.81
CA LEU A 138 7.01 -2.31 -6.48
C LEU A 138 5.82 -1.51 -5.94
N VAL A 139 4.89 -2.20 -5.29
CA VAL A 139 3.72 -1.59 -4.67
C VAL A 139 3.63 -2.02 -3.21
N THR A 140 3.47 -1.06 -2.31
CA THR A 140 3.06 -1.28 -0.92
C THR A 140 1.83 -0.44 -0.61
N GLU A 141 0.73 -1.10 -0.29
CA GLU A 141 -0.56 -0.44 -0.07
C GLU A 141 -1.02 -0.61 1.39
N CYS A 142 -0.71 0.37 2.25
CA CYS A 142 -0.79 0.28 3.71
C CYS A 142 0.01 -0.90 4.27
N VAL A 143 1.33 -0.89 4.08
CA VAL A 143 2.19 -2.01 4.50
C VAL A 143 3.42 -1.54 5.29
N LEU A 144 4.13 -0.51 4.79
CA LEU A 144 5.38 -0.06 5.42
C LEU A 144 5.17 0.52 6.83
N VAL A 145 3.98 1.02 7.14
CA VAL A 145 3.61 1.53 8.47
C VAL A 145 3.51 0.45 9.56
N TYR A 146 3.34 -0.82 9.18
CA TYR A 146 3.23 -1.93 10.14
C TYR A 146 4.58 -2.53 10.54
N MET A 147 5.66 -2.13 9.86
CA MET A 147 7.02 -2.54 10.17
C MET A 147 7.79 -1.37 10.79
N THR A 148 8.84 -1.67 11.55
CA THR A 148 9.66 -0.61 12.15
C THR A 148 10.28 0.30 11.07
N PRO A 149 10.66 1.55 11.40
CA PRO A 149 11.34 2.44 10.45
C PRO A 149 12.61 1.81 9.87
N GLU A 150 13.33 1.00 10.66
CA GLU A 150 14.50 0.27 10.20
C GLU A 150 14.15 -0.84 9.20
N GLN A 151 13.16 -1.67 9.50
CA GLN A 151 12.73 -2.78 8.62
C GLN A 151 12.26 -2.26 7.26
N SER A 152 11.44 -1.21 7.27
CA SER A 152 10.95 -0.57 6.04
C SER A 152 12.06 0.12 5.26
N ALA A 153 12.98 0.84 5.91
CA ALA A 153 14.13 1.41 5.24
C ALA A 153 15.00 0.33 4.58
N ASN A 154 15.18 -0.82 5.25
CA ASN A 154 15.91 -1.96 4.70
C ASN A 154 15.19 -2.55 3.47
N LEU A 155 13.85 -2.66 3.49
CA LEU A 155 13.07 -3.11 2.34
C LEU A 155 13.18 -2.14 1.14
N ILE A 156 13.03 -0.83 1.39
CA ILE A 156 13.17 0.21 0.37
C ILE A 156 14.58 0.19 -0.26
N ARG A 157 15.62 0.04 0.57
CA ARG A 157 17.03 -0.04 0.13
C ARG A 157 17.33 -1.33 -0.61
N TRP A 158 16.76 -2.45 -0.17
CA TRP A 158 16.86 -3.72 -0.88
C TRP A 158 16.26 -3.61 -2.27
N ALA A 159 15.09 -2.98 -2.42
CA ALA A 159 14.46 -2.77 -3.72
C ALA A 159 15.36 -1.92 -4.64
N ALA A 160 15.85 -0.78 -4.15
CA ALA A 160 16.76 0.09 -4.92
C ALA A 160 18.08 -0.60 -5.33
N SER A 161 18.61 -1.51 -4.51
CA SER A 161 19.83 -2.27 -4.83
C SER A 161 19.58 -3.50 -5.70
N SER A 162 18.36 -4.02 -5.74
CA SER A 162 18.00 -5.22 -6.52
C SER A 162 17.66 -4.92 -7.97
N PHE A 163 17.16 -3.73 -8.27
CA PHE A 163 16.65 -3.37 -9.60
C PHE A 163 17.38 -2.14 -10.16
N GLU A 164 17.95 -2.29 -11.36
CA GLU A 164 18.61 -1.18 -12.05
C GLU A 164 17.62 -0.10 -12.46
N THR A 165 16.47 -0.50 -13.03
CA THR A 165 15.36 0.38 -13.40
C THR A 165 14.12 -0.01 -12.59
N ALA A 166 13.64 0.87 -11.74
CA ALA A 166 12.48 0.59 -10.91
C ALA A 166 11.63 1.83 -10.60
N MET A 167 10.38 1.55 -10.23
CA MET A 167 9.46 2.49 -9.60
C MET A 167 8.92 1.84 -8.33
N PHE A 168 8.70 2.63 -7.28
CA PHE A 168 8.06 2.19 -6.04
C PHE A 168 6.84 3.06 -5.78
N ILE A 169 5.70 2.46 -5.49
CA ILE A 169 4.49 3.14 -5.04
C ILE A 169 4.25 2.76 -3.58
N SER A 170 4.10 3.76 -2.72
CA SER A 170 3.68 3.59 -1.33
C SER A 170 2.42 4.42 -1.07
N TYR A 171 1.38 3.76 -0.58
CA TYR A 171 0.21 4.40 -0.02
C TYR A 171 0.15 4.10 1.48
N GLU A 172 0.16 5.12 2.34
CA GLU A 172 0.04 4.97 3.79
C GLU A 172 -0.28 6.31 4.46
N GLN A 173 -0.26 6.34 5.79
CA GLN A 173 -0.55 7.53 6.57
C GLN A 173 0.48 8.65 6.38
N VAL A 174 0.04 9.88 6.62
CA VAL A 174 0.87 11.09 6.66
C VAL A 174 0.29 12.06 7.69
N ASN A 175 1.06 13.08 8.09
CA ASN A 175 0.62 14.11 9.04
C ASN A 175 0.22 13.56 10.42
N MET A 176 0.85 12.46 10.86
CA MET A 176 0.45 11.74 12.08
C MET A 176 0.86 12.42 13.40
N ASP A 177 1.59 13.54 13.34
CA ASP A 177 2.06 14.31 14.51
C ASP A 177 0.98 15.23 15.12
N ASP A 178 -0.17 15.40 14.46
CA ASP A 178 -1.25 16.28 14.93
C ASP A 178 -2.26 15.55 15.84
N ARG A 179 -3.27 16.29 16.34
CA ARG A 179 -4.30 15.73 17.23
C ARG A 179 -5.10 14.61 16.57
N PHE A 180 -5.42 14.72 15.28
CA PHE A 180 -6.18 13.69 14.58
C PHE A 180 -5.33 12.44 14.36
N GLY A 181 -4.07 12.61 13.95
CA GLY A 181 -3.08 11.53 13.88
C GLY A 181 -2.96 10.76 15.19
N GLN A 182 -2.87 11.45 16.34
CA GLN A 182 -2.84 10.79 17.65
C GLN A 182 -4.12 10.00 17.97
N ILE A 183 -5.29 10.56 17.65
CA ILE A 183 -6.58 9.85 17.81
C ILE A 183 -6.63 8.60 16.92
N MET A 184 -6.14 8.71 15.68
CA MET A 184 -6.08 7.60 14.74
C MET A 184 -5.18 6.46 15.25
N ILE A 185 -3.99 6.79 15.77
CA ILE A 185 -3.08 5.82 16.40
C ILE A 185 -3.77 5.13 17.58
N GLU A 186 -4.41 5.89 18.46
CA GLU A 186 -5.11 5.33 19.62
C GLU A 186 -6.25 4.39 19.20
N ASN A 187 -7.02 4.76 18.17
CA ASN A 187 -8.11 3.95 17.65
C ASN A 187 -7.63 2.62 17.07
N LEU A 188 -6.48 2.60 16.38
CA LEU A 188 -5.88 1.38 15.83
C LEU A 188 -5.32 0.48 16.93
N ARG A 189 -4.66 1.06 17.93
CA ARG A 189 -4.16 0.31 19.11
C ARG A 189 -5.29 -0.37 19.87
N ARG A 190 -6.46 0.27 20.00
CA ARG A 190 -7.65 -0.36 20.62
C ARG A 190 -8.16 -1.58 19.85
N ARG A 191 -7.81 -1.70 18.57
CA ARG A 191 -8.08 -2.87 17.71
C ARG A 191 -6.87 -3.82 17.62
N GLN A 192 -5.92 -3.71 18.54
CA GLN A 192 -4.71 -4.53 18.59
C GLN A 192 -3.81 -4.35 17.36
N CYS A 193 -3.91 -3.21 16.67
CA CYS A 193 -3.08 -2.88 15.51
C CYS A 193 -2.15 -1.71 15.88
N ASP A 194 -0.89 -1.99 16.19
CA ASP A 194 0.12 -0.94 16.40
C ASP A 194 0.77 -0.52 15.08
N LEU A 195 1.05 0.78 14.95
CA LEU A 195 1.72 1.35 13.79
C LEU A 195 3.21 1.50 14.10
N ALA A 196 3.95 0.39 14.04
CA ALA A 196 5.38 0.34 14.35
C ALA A 196 6.22 1.36 13.54
N GLY A 197 5.76 1.70 12.33
CA GLY A 197 6.39 2.62 11.39
C GLY A 197 5.72 4.00 11.30
N VAL A 198 5.05 4.46 12.36
CA VAL A 198 4.36 5.77 12.34
C VAL A 198 5.32 6.97 12.32
N GLU A 199 6.54 6.83 12.84
CA GLU A 199 7.52 7.94 12.94
C GLU A 199 7.88 8.56 11.57
N PRO A 200 8.10 7.77 10.49
CA PRO A 200 8.22 8.28 9.13
C PRO A 200 6.97 8.95 8.55
N CYS A 201 5.77 8.74 9.12
CA CYS A 201 4.49 9.26 8.62
C CYS A 201 4.20 10.71 9.08
N LYS A 202 5.26 11.48 9.37
CA LYS A 202 5.16 12.85 9.87
C LYS A 202 4.66 13.86 8.84
N SER A 203 5.14 13.79 7.60
CA SER A 203 4.80 14.74 6.54
C SER A 203 5.08 14.16 5.15
N LEU A 204 4.60 14.82 4.10
CA LEU A 204 4.96 14.44 2.72
C LEU A 204 6.47 14.52 2.47
N GLU A 205 7.17 15.45 3.14
CA GLU A 205 8.63 15.57 3.06
C GLU A 205 9.34 14.39 3.72
N SER A 206 8.89 13.94 4.90
CA SER A 206 9.49 12.74 5.53
C SER A 206 9.27 11.49 4.70
N GLN A 207 8.11 11.37 4.05
CA GLN A 207 7.83 10.26 3.13
C GLN A 207 8.76 10.28 1.91
N LYS A 208 8.98 11.44 1.27
CA LYS A 208 9.93 11.57 0.15
C LYS A 208 11.37 11.27 0.59
N GLU A 209 11.80 11.85 1.71
CA GLU A 209 13.16 11.68 2.23
C GLU A 209 13.46 10.21 2.57
N ARG A 210 12.47 9.46 3.05
CA ARG A 210 12.60 8.02 3.30
C ARG A 210 13.00 7.24 2.04
N PHE A 211 12.52 7.62 0.86
CA PHE A 211 12.93 6.99 -0.39
C PHE A 211 14.29 7.50 -0.87
N LEU A 212 14.50 8.83 -0.88
CA LEU A 212 15.73 9.44 -1.37
C LEU A 212 16.97 8.97 -0.57
N SER A 213 16.86 8.94 0.76
CA SER A 213 17.91 8.45 1.66
C SER A 213 18.19 6.94 1.54
N ASN A 214 17.30 6.18 0.89
CA ASN A 214 17.41 4.73 0.72
C ASN A 214 17.65 4.30 -0.74
N GLY A 215 18.26 5.17 -1.54
CA GLY A 215 18.84 4.81 -2.84
C GLY A 215 17.95 5.08 -4.05
N TRP A 216 16.84 5.79 -3.87
CA TRP A 216 15.98 6.24 -4.97
C TRP A 216 16.43 7.61 -5.51
N GLU A 217 16.29 7.83 -6.82
CA GLU A 217 16.80 9.03 -7.50
C GLU A 217 15.78 10.18 -7.45
N THR A 218 14.49 9.85 -7.55
CA THR A 218 13.39 10.81 -7.41
C THR A 218 12.37 10.29 -6.42
N ALA A 219 11.66 11.20 -5.76
CA ALA A 219 10.51 10.91 -4.93
C ALA A 219 9.49 12.04 -5.05
N SER A 220 8.23 11.68 -5.26
CA SER A 220 7.08 12.59 -5.25
C SER A 220 6.05 12.05 -4.28
N ALA A 221 5.33 12.92 -3.61
CA ALA A 221 4.27 12.55 -2.70
C ALA A 221 3.16 13.60 -2.73
N MET A 222 1.93 13.15 -2.57
CA MET A 222 0.76 14.01 -2.41
C MET A 222 -0.18 13.40 -1.38
N ASN A 223 -0.89 14.23 -0.63
CA ASN A 223 -1.95 13.73 0.24
C ASN A 223 -3.18 13.33 -0.61
N MET A 224 -4.07 12.53 -0.02
CA MET A 224 -5.22 12.01 -0.78
C MET A 224 -6.27 13.08 -1.09
N MET A 225 -6.28 14.21 -0.36
CA MET A 225 -7.19 15.31 -0.66
C MET A 225 -6.75 16.06 -1.91
N GLU A 226 -5.44 16.31 -2.05
CA GLU A 226 -4.84 16.82 -3.28
C GLU A 226 -5.13 15.88 -4.44
N LEU A 227 -5.01 14.56 -4.25
CA LEU A 227 -5.31 13.57 -5.28
C LEU A 227 -6.79 13.62 -5.68
N TYR A 228 -7.68 13.62 -4.69
CA TYR A 228 -9.13 13.69 -4.91
C TYR A 228 -9.50 14.94 -5.72
N SER A 229 -8.89 16.09 -5.43
CA SER A 229 -9.11 17.35 -6.16
C SER A 229 -8.65 17.34 -7.62
N ARG A 230 -7.76 16.42 -7.99
CA ARG A 230 -7.22 16.26 -9.36
C ARG A 230 -7.95 15.20 -10.16
N LEU A 231 -8.87 14.45 -9.55
CA LEU A 231 -9.66 13.46 -10.26
C LEU A 231 -10.50 14.13 -11.36
N PRO A 232 -10.75 13.45 -12.50
CA PRO A 232 -11.64 13.98 -13.52
C PRO A 232 -13.00 14.35 -12.94
N GLN A 233 -13.51 15.55 -13.26
CA GLN A 233 -14.77 16.05 -12.71
C GLN A 233 -15.95 15.09 -12.96
N ALA A 234 -15.95 14.37 -14.08
CA ALA A 234 -16.95 13.35 -14.37
C ALA A 234 -16.93 12.19 -13.35
N GLU A 235 -15.74 11.75 -12.92
CA GLU A 235 -15.60 10.71 -11.91
C GLU A 235 -16.01 11.22 -10.53
N VAL A 236 -15.63 12.45 -10.16
CA VAL A 236 -16.08 13.09 -8.91
C VAL A 236 -17.61 13.18 -8.89
N SER A 237 -18.23 13.74 -9.92
CA SER A 237 -19.69 13.84 -9.99
C SER A 237 -20.38 12.46 -9.95
N ARG A 238 -19.77 11.43 -10.56
CA ARG A 238 -20.29 10.06 -10.51
C ARG A 238 -20.29 9.51 -9.08
N ILE A 239 -19.14 9.54 -8.40
CA ILE A 239 -19.03 8.95 -7.04
C ILE A 239 -19.82 9.74 -5.99
N GLU A 240 -19.91 11.07 -6.14
CA GLU A 240 -20.66 11.90 -5.21
C GLU A 240 -22.18 11.72 -5.33
N SER A 241 -22.65 11.22 -6.47
CA SER A 241 -24.05 10.86 -6.67
C SER A 241 -24.43 9.50 -6.06
N LEU A 242 -23.45 8.66 -5.70
CA LEU A 242 -23.71 7.34 -5.11
C LEU A 242 -24.19 7.44 -3.66
N GLU A 243 -23.57 8.32 -2.89
CA GLU A 243 -23.88 8.51 -1.47
C GLU A 243 -23.80 9.98 -1.08
N PHE A 244 -24.81 10.42 -0.33
CA PHE A 244 -24.83 11.73 0.30
C PHE A 244 -23.79 11.79 1.42
N LEU A 245 -23.01 12.87 1.45
CA LEU A 245 -22.03 13.19 2.50
C LEU A 245 -22.31 14.62 2.95
N ASP A 246 -22.71 14.78 4.20
CA ASP A 246 -22.96 16.07 4.85
C ASP A 246 -21.71 16.68 5.46
N GLU A 247 -20.83 15.86 6.06
CA GLU A 247 -19.62 16.31 6.76
C GLU A 247 -18.38 16.21 5.84
N LEU A 248 -18.21 17.19 4.95
CA LEU A 248 -17.04 17.28 4.06
C LEU A 248 -15.73 17.47 4.84
N GLU A 249 -15.79 18.10 6.01
CA GLU A 249 -14.65 18.31 6.89
C GLU A 249 -14.04 16.99 7.38
N LEU A 250 -14.87 15.96 7.63
CA LEU A 250 -14.38 14.64 8.00
C LEU A 250 -13.64 13.95 6.86
N LEU A 251 -14.16 14.09 5.63
CA LEU A 251 -13.48 13.59 4.43
C LEU A 251 -12.14 14.29 4.23
N GLU A 252 -12.10 15.62 4.34
CA GLU A 252 -10.86 16.40 4.22
C GLU A 252 -9.86 16.00 5.31
N GLN A 253 -10.30 15.90 6.55
CA GLN A 253 -9.45 15.49 7.67
C GLN A 253 -8.90 14.07 7.46
N LEU A 254 -9.73 13.12 7.02
CA LEU A 254 -9.26 11.76 6.71
C LEU A 254 -8.26 11.75 5.54
N MET A 255 -8.59 12.43 4.44
CA MET A 255 -7.80 12.41 3.20
C MET A 255 -6.46 13.13 3.33
N THR A 256 -6.37 14.15 4.19
CA THR A 256 -5.11 14.84 4.49
C THR A 256 -4.17 14.02 5.37
N HIS A 257 -4.64 12.91 5.96
CA HIS A 257 -3.86 11.99 6.80
C HIS A 257 -3.44 10.70 6.09
N TYR A 258 -3.67 10.61 4.78
CA TYR A 258 -3.09 9.58 3.92
C TYR A 258 -2.35 10.24 2.76
N CYS A 259 -1.34 9.56 2.25
CA CYS A 259 -0.60 10.00 1.08
C CYS A 259 -0.35 8.88 0.09
N LEU A 260 -0.16 9.29 -1.16
CA LEU A 260 0.41 8.47 -2.21
C LEU A 260 1.79 9.02 -2.52
N CYS A 261 2.82 8.20 -2.32
CA CYS A 261 4.21 8.49 -2.60
C CYS A 261 4.71 7.56 -3.71
N TRP A 262 5.45 8.10 -4.67
CA TRP A 262 6.13 7.29 -5.67
C TRP A 262 7.56 7.74 -5.90
N ALA A 263 8.45 6.77 -6.04
CA ALA A 263 9.87 6.98 -6.22
C ALA A 263 10.37 6.25 -7.47
N THR A 264 11.40 6.78 -8.13
CA THR A 264 11.98 6.13 -9.32
C THR A 264 13.51 6.06 -9.26
N ARG A 265 14.07 5.08 -9.96
CA ARG A 265 15.51 4.85 -10.10
C ARG A 265 15.82 4.28 -11.49
N GLY A 266 16.90 4.74 -12.11
CA GLY A 266 17.40 4.21 -13.39
C GLY A 266 16.38 4.31 -14.54
N GLY A 267 15.45 5.26 -14.43
CA GLY A 267 14.28 5.39 -15.31
C GLY A 267 14.42 6.41 -16.44
N SER A 268 15.59 7.03 -16.61
CA SER A 268 15.81 8.15 -17.55
C SER A 268 15.46 7.80 -18.99
N LYS A 269 15.86 6.62 -19.48
CA LYS A 269 15.54 6.14 -20.84
C LYS A 269 14.05 5.86 -21.07
N LEU A 270 13.31 5.58 -19.99
CA LEU A 270 11.88 5.29 -20.03
C LEU A 270 11.04 6.52 -19.65
N GLY A 271 11.66 7.63 -19.24
CA GLY A 271 10.95 8.81 -18.74
C GLY A 271 10.13 8.52 -17.48
N LEU A 272 10.59 7.64 -16.58
CA LEU A 272 9.84 7.31 -15.35
C LEU A 272 9.70 8.51 -14.40
N SER A 273 10.65 9.45 -14.43
CA SER A 273 10.59 10.69 -13.65
C SER A 273 9.43 11.62 -14.05
N GLU A 274 8.80 11.39 -15.20
CA GLU A 274 7.64 12.14 -15.69
C GLU A 274 6.31 11.52 -15.25
N VAL A 275 6.33 10.36 -14.58
CA VAL A 275 5.10 9.72 -14.10
C VAL A 275 4.49 10.58 -12.99
N THR A 276 3.21 10.90 -13.14
CA THR A 276 2.43 11.67 -12.18
C THR A 276 1.08 11.01 -11.94
N CYS A 277 0.48 11.34 -10.79
CA CYS A 277 -0.91 11.04 -10.46
C CYS A 277 -1.82 12.26 -10.71
#